data_AF-A0A7W0UDZ2-F1
#
_entry.id   AF-A0A7W0UDZ2-F1
#
_cell.length_a   1.000
_cell.length_b   1.000
_cell.length_c   1.000
_cell.angle_alpha   90.00
_cell.angle_beta   90.00
_cell.angle_gamma   90.00
#
_symmetry.space_group_name_H-M   'P 1'
#
loop_
_entity.id
_entity.type
_entity.pdbx_description
1 polymer ?
#
loop_
_entity_poly.entity_id
_entity_poly.type
_entity_poly.pdbx_seq_one_letter_code
_entity_poly.pdbx_strand_id
1 'polypeptide(L)' 'MAGPKKSVALSGISVAETSICSIDPDRGVLMYRGYDIIDLAEHSTYEEVA' A
#
# COMPACT_ATOMS: atom_id res chain seq x y z
N MET A 1 -4.08 32.43 -13.59
CA MET A 1 -2.99 31.45 -13.69
C MET A 1 -2.92 30.71 -12.36
N ALA A 2 -3.23 29.41 -12.32
CA ALA A 2 -3.13 28.62 -11.10
C ALA A 2 -1.65 28.42 -10.76
N GLY A 3 -1.24 28.84 -9.56
CA GLY A 3 0.15 28.71 -9.09
C GLY A 3 0.60 27.24 -9.04
N PRO A 4 1.92 26.99 -8.98
CA PRO A 4 2.46 25.64 -9.00
C PRO A 4 1.84 24.84 -7.86
N LYS A 5 1.18 23.71 -8.18
CA LYS A 5 0.76 22.75 -7.16
C LYS A 5 2.00 22.45 -6.34
N LYS A 6 1.95 22.67 -5.02
CA LYS A 6 3.03 22.27 -4.11
C LYS A 6 3.26 20.78 -4.34
N SER A 7 4.24 20.44 -5.15
CA SER A 7 4.67 19.06 -5.34
C SER A 7 5.13 18.62 -3.97
N VAL A 8 4.41 17.67 -3.36
CA VAL A 8 4.81 17.07 -2.09
C VAL A 8 6.25 16.60 -2.30
N ALA A 9 7.17 17.06 -1.45
CA ALA A 9 8.62 17.02 -1.71
C ALA A 9 9.19 15.63 -2.05
N LEU A 10 8.45 14.56 -1.72
CA LEU A 10 8.85 13.16 -1.89
C LEU A 10 7.94 12.37 -2.84
N SER A 11 7.11 13.03 -3.65
CA SER A 11 6.24 12.33 -4.60
C SER A 11 7.08 11.55 -5.62
N GLY A 12 6.86 10.23 -5.69
CA GLY A 12 7.60 9.33 -6.58
C GLY A 12 9.00 8.93 -6.10
N ILE A 13 9.42 9.36 -4.90
CA ILE A 13 10.71 9.01 -4.32
C ILE A 13 10.56 7.81 -3.38
N SER A 14 11.19 6.69 -3.71
CA SER A 14 11.33 5.55 -2.80
C SER A 14 12.34 5.87 -1.70
N VAL A 15 11.89 5.88 -0.45
CA VAL A 15 12.74 6.23 0.71
C VAL A 15 13.40 5.00 1.33
N ALA A 16 12.73 3.85 1.32
CA ALA A 16 13.22 2.59 1.87
C ALA A 16 12.40 1.41 1.30
N GLU A 17 12.94 0.20 1.45
CA GLU A 17 12.21 -1.05 1.22
C GLU A 17 11.46 -1.48 2.48
N THR A 18 10.32 -2.16 2.31
CA THR A 18 9.51 -2.71 3.40
C THR A 18 8.99 -4.09 3.03
N SER A 19 8.85 -4.95 4.04
CA SER A 19 8.22 -6.27 3.89
C SER A 19 6.83 -6.33 4.52
N ILE A 20 6.26 -5.18 4.91
CA ILE A 20 4.95 -5.10 5.57
C ILE A 20 3.82 -5.31 4.56
N CYS A 21 3.88 -4.63 3.42
CA CYS A 21 2.85 -4.72 2.38
C CYS A 21 3.43 -4.46 0.98
N SER A 22 2.71 -4.92 -0.04
CA SER A 22 2.99 -4.63 -1.44
C SER A 22 1.69 -4.32 -2.19
N ILE A 23 1.79 -3.41 -3.16
CA ILE A 23 0.66 -2.97 -3.98
C ILE A 23 1.03 -3.17 -5.44
N ASP A 24 0.13 -3.81 -6.19
CA ASP A 24 0.17 -3.86 -7.65
C ASP A 24 -1.06 -3.10 -8.19
N PRO A 25 -0.89 -1.84 -8.62
CA PRO A 25 -2.01 -1.00 -9.03
C PRO A 25 -2.61 -1.43 -10.38
N ASP A 26 -1.84 -2.08 -11.24
CA ASP A 26 -2.30 -2.53 -12.56
C ASP A 26 -3.21 -3.75 -12.43
N ARG A 27 -2.90 -4.63 -11.47
CA ARG A 27 -3.70 -5.82 -11.17
C ARG A 27 -4.75 -5.60 -10.07
N GLY A 28 -4.70 -4.45 -9.38
CA GLY A 28 -5.61 -4.15 -8.27
C GLY A 28 -5.36 -5.02 -7.03
N VAL A 29 -4.11 -5.42 -6.79
CA VAL A 29 -3.75 -6.33 -5.70
C VAL A 29 -3.12 -5.56 -4.55
N LEU A 30 -3.57 -5.87 -3.34
CA LEU A 30 -2.96 -5.44 -2.08
C LEU A 30 -2.61 -6.67 -1.25
N MET A 31 -1.33 -6.81 -0.88
CA MET A 31 -0.86 -7.90 -0.04
C MET A 31 -0.33 -7.39 1.30
N TYR A 32 -0.69 -8.06 2.38
CA TYR A 32 -0.14 -7.85 3.73
C TYR A 32 0.75 -9.02 4.12
N ARG A 33 2.05 -8.74 4.30
CA ARG A 33 3.10 -9.75 4.61
C ARG A 33 3.04 -11.00 3.72
N GLY A 34 2.60 -10.86 2.47
CA GLY A 34 2.48 -11.93 1.49
C GLY A 34 1.10 -12.57 1.36
N TYR A 35 0.10 -12.18 2.17
CA TYR A 35 -1.28 -12.64 2.06
C TYR A 35 -2.14 -11.64 1.28
N ASP A 36 -3.04 -12.13 0.44
CA ASP A 36 -4.02 -11.28 -0.24
C ASP A 36 -4.96 -10.64 0.80
N ILE A 37 -5.27 -9.36 0.62
CA ILE A 37 -6.20 -8.65 1.49
C ILE A 37 -7.61 -9.28 1.49
N ILE A 38 -8.02 -9.88 0.38
CA ILE A 38 -9.33 -10.55 0.28
C ILE A 38 -9.34 -11.81 1.14
N ASP A 39 -8.28 -12.63 1.07
CA ASP A 39 -8.16 -13.83 1.89
C ASP A 39 -8.15 -13.49 3.39
N LEU A 40 -7.41 -12.45 3.78
CA LEU A 40 -7.40 -11.97 5.18
C LEU A 40 -8.77 -11.46 5.62
N ALA A 41 -9.50 -10.76 4.75
CA ALA A 41 -10.84 -10.26 5.07
C ALA A 41 -11.87 -11.38 5.24
N GLU A 42 -11.74 -12.47 4.48
CA GLU A 42 -12.65 -13.62 4.53
C GLU A 42 -12.32 -14.62 5.66
N HIS A 43 -11.05 -14.70 6.05
CA HIS A 43 -10.55 -15.81 6.90
C HIS A 43 -9.82 -15.38 8.17
N SER A 44 -9.63 -14.08 8.41
CA SER A 44 -8.93 -13.60 9.61
C SER A 44 -9.72 -12.53 10.35
N THR A 45 -9.36 -12.31 11.62
CA THR A 45 -9.85 -11.18 12.40
C THR A 45 -8.84 -10.03 12.36
N TYR A 46 -9.29 -8.85 12.81
CA TYR A 46 -8.41 -7.69 12.93
C TYR A 46 -7.20 -7.99 13.82
N GLU A 47 -7.41 -8.66 14.95
CA GLU A 47 -6.37 -8.97 15.94
C GLU A 47 -5.28 -9.90 15.38
N GLU A 48 -5.61 -10.77 14.42
CA GLU A 48 -4.64 -11.65 13.76
C GLU A 48 -3.77 -10.92 12.74
N VAL A 49 -4.26 -9.79 12.19
CA VAL A 49 -3.57 -8.98 11.17
C VAL A 49 -2.78 -7.81 11.78
N ALA A 50 -3.19 -7.33 12.96
CA ALA A 50 -2.68 -6.12 13.61
C ALA A 50 -1.18 -6.13 13.96
#